data_AF-A0A2R6MVS4-F1
#
_entry.id   AF-A0A2R6MVS4-F1
#
_cell.length_a   1.000
_cell.length_b   1.000
_cell.length_c   1.000
_cell.angle_alpha   90.00
_cell.angle_beta   90.00
_cell.angle_gamma   90.00
#
_symmetry.space_group_name_H-M   'P 1'
#
loop_
_entity.id
_entity.type
_entity.pdbx_description
1 polymer ?
#
loop_
_entity_poly.entity_id
_entity_poly.type
_entity_poly.pdbx_seq_one_letter_code
_entity_poly.pdbx_strand_id
1 'polypeptide(L)'
;MSGRPSDDSASDAAGEPTDSGAGPSRESPPADEPDRLLAGLEAGPVGRGYRAVAAVSTTRTVLAITAVALLVRLLALGARPMHYDEARVGYWALHYIDTGSFTYRHGIHGPFVQHVNRYLFPLIGASDFTARLPVAVVGGLLPAVALLFREHLDRAELVALALFLSFNSVLVYYSRFMRSDVLLAGFMFGAFGLLVRFYDTRDVRYLYGVAVLAGFGFATKENALVYALTWLGATGLLADQALFRPRRYRAGVDVLRARYAEYRGRLGEVLPHYVGHAVGALAVFLFVLVFMYADRGAGMAGIRAPPAPPSEGSVGFWEVLASPLGFPGHAYDTLVAATNEA
;
A
#
# COMPACT_ATOMS: atom_id res chain seq x y z
N MET A 1 -82.47 0.54 5.35
CA MET A 1 -81.80 1.31 4.28
C MET A 1 -80.31 0.95 4.31
N SER A 2 -79.67 0.46 3.25
CA SER A 2 -80.17 -0.21 2.03
C SER A 2 -78.99 -1.03 1.45
N GLY A 3 -79.20 -2.26 0.95
CA GLY A 3 -78.11 -2.97 0.26
C GLY A 3 -78.32 -4.46 -0.08
N ARG A 4 -78.14 -4.79 -1.37
CA ARG A 4 -77.94 -6.14 -2.00
C ARG A 4 -79.09 -7.16 -1.87
N PRO A 5 -79.10 -8.30 -2.60
CA PRO A 5 -78.20 -8.78 -3.69
C PRO A 5 -78.83 -8.52 -5.10
N SER A 6 -78.77 -9.29 -6.21
CA SER A 6 -78.14 -10.60 -6.61
C SER A 6 -78.02 -10.74 -8.15
N ASP A 7 -76.93 -11.37 -8.59
CA ASP A 7 -76.74 -12.43 -9.63
C ASP A 7 -77.29 -12.37 -11.10
N ASP A 8 -76.50 -13.02 -11.99
CA ASP A 8 -76.83 -13.64 -13.30
C ASP A 8 -77.26 -12.78 -14.54
N SER A 9 -76.93 -13.13 -15.80
CA SER A 9 -76.14 -14.23 -16.43
C SER A 9 -75.74 -13.91 -17.92
N ALA A 10 -75.19 -14.90 -18.66
CA ALA A 10 -74.96 -14.97 -20.14
C ALA A 10 -73.73 -14.23 -20.77
N SER A 11 -73.05 -14.73 -21.83
CA SER A 11 -73.06 -16.04 -22.53
C SER A 11 -71.80 -16.29 -23.42
N ASP A 12 -71.74 -17.48 -24.06
CA ASP A 12 -71.09 -17.83 -25.35
C ASP A 12 -69.57 -18.11 -25.51
N ALA A 13 -69.24 -19.38 -25.28
CA ALA A 13 -68.60 -20.33 -26.22
C ALA A 13 -67.67 -19.86 -27.36
N ALA A 14 -66.45 -20.40 -27.35
CA ALA A 14 -65.69 -20.84 -28.53
C ALA A 14 -64.86 -22.08 -28.15
N GLY A 15 -64.48 -22.93 -29.12
CA GLY A 15 -63.69 -24.15 -28.87
C GLY A 15 -62.59 -24.37 -29.90
N GLU A 16 -61.50 -25.02 -29.49
CA GLU A 16 -60.34 -25.35 -30.33
C GLU A 16 -59.95 -26.84 -30.19
N PRO A 17 -59.28 -27.43 -31.21
CA PRO A 17 -59.15 -28.87 -31.34
C PRO A 17 -57.93 -29.49 -30.62
N THR A 18 -58.00 -30.79 -30.38
CA THR A 18 -56.88 -31.61 -29.92
C THR A 18 -55.98 -32.04 -31.09
N ASP A 19 -54.70 -31.68 -31.06
CA ASP A 19 -53.65 -32.29 -31.89
C ASP A 19 -52.76 -33.20 -31.02
N SER A 20 -52.48 -34.41 -31.50
CA SER A 20 -51.78 -35.48 -30.78
C SER A 20 -50.45 -35.86 -31.45
N GLY A 21 -49.65 -34.85 -31.80
CA GLY A 21 -48.30 -34.99 -32.35
C GLY A 21 -47.31 -35.67 -31.39
N ALA A 22 -47.12 -36.97 -31.54
CA ALA A 22 -46.09 -37.73 -30.82
C ALA A 22 -44.68 -37.40 -31.33
N GLY A 23 -44.05 -36.37 -30.74
CA GLY A 23 -42.65 -36.05 -31.00
C GLY A 23 -41.69 -37.17 -30.56
N PRO A 24 -40.50 -37.29 -31.17
CA PRO A 24 -39.54 -38.33 -30.80
C PRO A 24 -39.11 -38.16 -29.35
N SER A 25 -39.14 -39.27 -28.60
CA SER A 25 -38.69 -39.31 -27.21
C SER A 25 -37.22 -38.92 -27.13
N ARG A 26 -36.94 -37.69 -26.68
CA ARG A 26 -35.62 -37.33 -26.16
C ARG A 26 -35.38 -38.21 -24.95
N GLU A 27 -34.52 -39.21 -25.08
CA GLU A 27 -33.96 -39.88 -23.91
C GLU A 27 -33.28 -38.81 -23.07
N SER A 28 -33.81 -38.56 -21.88
CA SER A 28 -33.11 -37.75 -20.88
C SER A 28 -31.75 -38.42 -20.64
N PRO A 29 -30.63 -37.69 -20.68
CA PRO A 29 -29.33 -38.29 -20.39
C PRO A 29 -29.38 -38.95 -19.00
N PRO A 30 -28.68 -40.10 -18.81
CA PRO A 30 -28.71 -40.82 -17.55
C PRO A 30 -28.27 -39.90 -16.42
N ALA A 31 -28.90 -40.01 -15.25
CA ALA A 31 -28.71 -39.08 -14.13
C ALA A 31 -27.23 -38.89 -13.71
N ASP A 32 -26.40 -39.90 -13.95
CA ASP A 32 -24.96 -39.90 -13.71
C ASP A 32 -24.14 -39.05 -14.70
N GLU A 33 -24.67 -38.64 -15.85
CA GLU A 33 -23.89 -37.97 -16.91
C GLU A 33 -23.20 -36.67 -16.46
N PRO A 34 -23.87 -35.76 -15.72
CA PRO A 34 -23.22 -34.57 -15.18
C PRO A 34 -22.03 -34.90 -14.27
N ASP A 35 -22.19 -35.89 -13.38
CA ASP A 35 -21.14 -36.30 -12.44
C ASP A 35 -19.97 -36.98 -13.17
N ARG A 36 -20.25 -37.76 -14.23
CA ARG A 36 -19.22 -38.35 -15.09
C ARG A 36 -18.47 -37.29 -15.91
N LEU A 37 -19.15 -36.23 -16.37
CA LEU A 37 -18.53 -35.09 -17.04
C LEU A 37 -17.64 -34.28 -16.08
N LEU A 38 -18.12 -34.01 -14.86
CA LEU A 38 -17.34 -33.35 -13.80
C LEU A 38 -16.11 -34.17 -13.42
N ALA A 39 -16.27 -35.48 -13.16
CA ALA A 39 -15.16 -36.39 -12.89
C ALA A 39 -14.16 -36.47 -14.06
N GLY A 40 -14.64 -36.40 -15.32
CA GLY A 40 -13.80 -36.33 -16.51
C GLY A 40 -12.98 -35.04 -16.60
N LEU A 41 -13.58 -33.89 -16.27
CA LEU A 41 -12.88 -32.60 -16.19
C LEU A 41 -11.85 -32.58 -15.05
N GLU A 42 -12.18 -33.18 -13.91
CA GLU A 42 -11.25 -33.35 -12.79
C GLU A 42 -10.10 -34.31 -13.09
N ALA A 43 -10.35 -35.42 -13.78
CA ALA A 43 -9.31 -36.38 -14.19
C ALA A 43 -8.42 -35.85 -15.33
N GLY A 44 -8.98 -34.96 -16.16
CA GLY A 44 -8.35 -34.39 -17.36
C GLY A 44 -7.16 -33.46 -17.08
N PRO A 45 -6.54 -32.91 -18.16
CA PRO A 45 -5.40 -31.99 -18.04
C PRO A 45 -5.70 -30.76 -17.18
N VAL A 46 -6.92 -30.22 -17.26
CA VAL A 46 -7.35 -29.03 -16.50
C VAL A 46 -7.44 -29.33 -15.01
N GLY A 47 -8.16 -30.39 -14.59
CA GLY A 47 -8.24 -30.80 -13.19
C GLY A 47 -6.91 -31.23 -12.58
N ARG A 48 -6.01 -31.85 -13.37
CA ARG A 48 -4.62 -32.11 -12.97
C ARG A 48 -3.82 -30.82 -12.78
N GLY A 49 -3.97 -29.84 -13.68
CA GLY A 49 -3.37 -28.51 -13.54
C GLY A 49 -3.88 -27.77 -12.29
N TYR A 50 -5.19 -27.79 -12.05
CA TYR A 50 -5.80 -27.23 -10.85
C TYR A 50 -5.25 -27.87 -9.57
N ARG A 51 -5.19 -29.21 -9.48
CA ARG A 51 -4.60 -29.90 -8.32
C ARG A 51 -3.11 -29.60 -8.14
N ALA A 52 -2.34 -29.47 -9.22
CA ALA A 52 -0.93 -29.10 -9.15
C ALA A 52 -0.75 -27.66 -8.61
N VAL A 53 -1.55 -26.70 -9.07
CA VAL A 53 -1.56 -25.32 -8.55
C VAL A 53 -2.06 -25.27 -7.10
N ALA A 54 -3.07 -26.06 -6.74
CA ALA A 54 -3.57 -26.18 -5.37
C ALA A 54 -2.51 -26.74 -4.41
N ALA A 55 -1.65 -27.66 -4.86
CA ALA A 55 -0.53 -28.20 -4.07
C ALA A 55 0.61 -27.19 -3.84
N VAL A 56 0.73 -26.13 -4.67
CA VAL A 56 1.64 -25.02 -4.40
C VAL A 56 1.09 -24.19 -3.23
N SER A 57 1.94 -23.81 -2.27
CA SER A 57 1.54 -22.96 -1.15
C SER A 57 1.27 -21.52 -1.60
N THR A 58 0.23 -20.88 -1.05
CA THR A 58 -0.22 -19.52 -1.42
C THR A 58 0.94 -18.51 -1.42
N THR A 59 1.85 -18.61 -0.44
CA THR A 59 3.06 -17.79 -0.37
C THR A 59 3.94 -17.91 -1.62
N ARG A 60 4.18 -19.12 -2.14
CA ARG A 60 4.95 -19.34 -3.36
C ARG A 60 4.21 -18.79 -4.58
N THR A 61 2.89 -18.94 -4.64
CA THR A 61 2.06 -18.35 -5.71
C THR A 61 2.16 -16.83 -5.74
N VAL A 62 2.01 -16.14 -4.60
CA VAL A 62 2.12 -14.68 -4.51
C VAL A 62 3.55 -14.19 -4.79
N LEU A 63 4.58 -14.91 -4.33
CA LEU A 63 5.97 -14.57 -4.65
C LEU A 63 6.29 -14.74 -6.14
N ALA A 64 5.76 -15.78 -6.81
CA ALA A 64 5.90 -15.94 -8.26
C ALA A 64 5.17 -14.81 -9.03
N ILE A 65 3.96 -14.45 -8.59
CA ILE A 65 3.21 -13.30 -9.11
C ILE A 65 4.03 -11.99 -8.94
N THR A 66 4.64 -11.79 -7.77
CA THR A 66 5.52 -10.64 -7.48
C THR A 66 6.75 -10.62 -8.41
N ALA A 67 7.40 -11.76 -8.64
CA ALA A 67 8.55 -11.85 -9.53
C ALA A 67 8.19 -11.48 -10.98
N VAL A 68 7.02 -11.93 -11.47
CA VAL A 68 6.49 -11.54 -12.79
C VAL A 68 6.13 -10.04 -12.81
N ALA A 69 5.49 -9.52 -11.76
CA ALA A 69 5.12 -8.11 -11.66
C ALA A 69 6.34 -7.18 -11.68
N LEU A 70 7.44 -7.58 -11.02
CA LEU A 70 8.73 -6.90 -11.05
C LEU A 70 9.37 -6.97 -12.43
N LEU A 71 9.44 -8.16 -13.05
CA LEU A 71 9.97 -8.33 -14.41
C LEU A 71 9.23 -7.44 -15.42
N VAL A 72 7.90 -7.42 -15.39
CA VAL A 72 7.03 -6.58 -16.24
C VAL A 72 7.29 -5.08 -16.06
N ARG A 73 7.80 -4.65 -14.91
CA ARG A 73 8.17 -3.24 -14.64
C ARG A 73 9.61 -2.91 -15.06
N LEU A 74 10.53 -3.86 -14.96
CA LEU A 74 11.93 -3.68 -15.36
C LEU A 74 12.16 -3.81 -16.88
N LEU A 75 11.43 -4.68 -17.57
CA LEU A 75 11.56 -4.89 -19.02
C LEU A 75 11.38 -3.59 -19.80
N ALA A 76 12.41 -3.18 -20.56
CA ALA A 76 12.39 -1.95 -21.37
C ALA A 76 12.06 -0.66 -20.56
N LEU A 77 12.39 -0.59 -19.26
CA LEU A 77 12.07 0.56 -18.40
C LEU A 77 12.70 1.89 -18.88
N GLY A 78 13.88 1.82 -19.51
CA GLY A 78 14.56 2.96 -20.14
C GLY A 78 14.17 3.26 -21.59
N ALA A 79 13.22 2.53 -22.20
CA ALA A 79 12.98 2.59 -23.65
C ALA A 79 12.17 3.81 -24.14
N ARG A 80 11.66 4.65 -23.22
CA ARG A 80 11.10 5.98 -23.54
C ARG A 80 11.96 7.06 -22.89
N PRO A 81 12.12 8.25 -23.50
CA PRO A 81 12.73 9.41 -22.86
C PRO A 81 12.01 9.86 -21.57
N MET A 82 12.71 10.62 -20.74
CA MET A 82 12.15 11.25 -19.56
C MET A 82 11.04 12.24 -19.91
N HIS A 83 9.92 12.14 -19.19
CA HIS A 83 8.95 13.23 -19.12
C HIS A 83 9.55 14.41 -18.34
N TYR A 84 9.07 15.63 -18.57
CA TYR A 84 9.54 16.85 -17.90
C TYR A 84 9.61 16.73 -16.36
N ASP A 85 8.61 16.10 -15.74
CA ASP A 85 8.59 15.83 -14.29
C ASP A 85 9.63 14.80 -13.83
N GLU A 86 10.00 13.82 -14.66
CA GLU A 86 11.10 12.91 -14.36
C GLU A 86 12.44 13.64 -14.50
N ALA A 87 12.63 14.37 -15.60
CA ALA A 87 13.84 15.13 -15.87
C ALA A 87 14.15 16.15 -14.77
N ARG A 88 13.12 16.84 -14.24
CA ARG A 88 13.29 17.78 -13.12
C ARG A 88 13.81 17.09 -11.85
N VAL A 89 13.29 15.92 -11.49
CA VAL A 89 13.80 15.15 -10.32
C VAL A 89 15.18 14.57 -10.59
N GLY A 90 15.43 14.08 -11.81
CA GLY A 90 16.73 13.53 -12.23
C GLY A 90 17.85 14.57 -12.22
N TYR A 91 17.56 15.81 -12.64
CA TYR A 91 18.49 16.93 -12.56
C TYR A 91 18.97 17.17 -11.12
N TRP A 92 18.07 17.21 -10.13
CA TRP A 92 18.48 17.43 -8.73
C TRP A 92 19.23 16.25 -8.12
N ALA A 93 19.04 15.02 -8.61
CA ALA A 93 19.87 13.88 -8.23
C ALA A 93 21.30 14.00 -8.79
N LEU A 94 21.46 14.46 -10.04
CA LEU A 94 22.78 14.74 -10.64
C LEU A 94 23.46 15.93 -9.97
N HIS A 95 22.77 17.06 -9.82
CA HIS A 95 23.30 18.27 -9.18
C HIS A 95 23.79 18.01 -7.74
N TYR A 96 23.13 17.12 -6.99
CA TYR A 96 23.60 16.69 -5.67
C TYR A 96 24.88 15.83 -5.76
N ILE A 97 25.02 14.96 -6.77
CA ILE A 97 26.26 14.22 -7.03
C ILE A 97 27.39 15.21 -7.35
N ASP A 98 27.16 16.13 -8.28
CA ASP A 98 28.17 17.05 -8.83
C ASP A 98 28.63 18.10 -7.80
N THR A 99 27.71 18.71 -7.04
CA THR A 99 28.03 19.72 -6.01
C THR A 99 28.38 19.12 -4.64
N GLY A 100 28.16 17.82 -4.46
CA GLY A 100 28.17 17.16 -3.16
C GLY A 100 27.09 17.61 -2.17
N SER A 101 26.25 18.59 -2.53
CA SER A 101 25.38 19.34 -1.62
C SER A 101 23.89 19.10 -1.87
N PHE A 102 23.10 19.03 -0.81
CA PHE A 102 21.65 18.81 -0.84
C PHE A 102 20.95 19.64 0.22
N THR A 103 19.77 20.14 -0.13
CA THR A 103 18.77 20.70 0.79
C THR A 103 17.38 20.31 0.31
N TYR A 104 16.39 20.34 1.20
CA TYR A 104 15.01 19.99 0.84
C TYR A 104 14.35 21.06 -0.04
N ARG A 105 13.63 20.65 -1.10
CA ARG A 105 12.86 21.55 -1.97
C ARG A 105 11.47 20.97 -2.28
N HIS A 106 10.43 21.59 -1.73
CA HIS A 106 9.02 21.16 -1.89
C HIS A 106 8.58 21.02 -3.37
N GLY A 107 9.08 21.89 -4.26
CA GLY A 107 8.78 21.88 -5.71
C GLY A 107 9.23 20.63 -6.50
N ILE A 108 9.95 19.68 -5.86
CA ILE A 108 10.33 18.38 -6.44
C ILE A 108 9.86 17.17 -5.61
N HIS A 109 8.91 17.38 -4.70
CA HIS A 109 8.40 16.39 -3.74
C HIS A 109 9.48 15.85 -2.78
N GLY A 110 9.19 14.75 -2.07
CA GLY A 110 10.09 14.20 -1.05
C GLY A 110 11.41 13.67 -1.63
N PRO A 111 12.51 13.74 -0.87
CA PRO A 111 13.88 13.51 -1.37
C PRO A 111 14.30 12.04 -1.53
N PHE A 112 13.41 11.06 -1.28
CA PHE A 112 13.74 9.63 -1.32
C PHE A 112 14.43 9.19 -2.62
N VAL A 113 13.92 9.61 -3.78
CA VAL A 113 14.46 9.22 -5.09
C VAL A 113 15.84 9.82 -5.33
N GLN A 114 16.06 11.05 -4.87
CA GLN A 114 17.30 11.80 -5.00
C GLN A 114 18.40 11.15 -4.15
N HIS A 115 18.11 10.76 -2.91
CA HIS A 115 19.05 10.02 -2.05
C HIS A 115 19.37 8.62 -2.60
N VAL A 116 18.38 7.88 -3.12
CA VAL A 116 18.64 6.55 -3.71
C VAL A 116 19.45 6.67 -5.02
N ASN A 117 19.08 7.60 -5.90
CA ASN A 117 19.78 7.78 -7.19
C ASN A 117 21.19 8.34 -7.03
N ARG A 118 21.50 9.10 -5.95
CA ARG A 118 22.88 9.46 -5.59
C ARG A 118 23.82 8.26 -5.48
N TYR A 119 23.31 7.10 -5.03
CA TYR A 119 24.10 5.87 -4.97
C TYR A 119 23.99 5.05 -6.25
N LEU A 120 22.81 4.97 -6.89
CA LEU A 120 22.64 4.18 -8.10
C LEU A 120 23.38 4.75 -9.32
N PHE A 121 23.42 6.08 -9.51
CA PHE A 121 24.03 6.68 -10.69
C PHE A 121 25.56 6.46 -10.76
N PRO A 122 26.35 6.58 -9.67
CA PRO A 122 27.77 6.20 -9.69
C PRO A 122 28.01 4.69 -9.77
N LEU A 123 27.10 3.85 -9.24
CA LEU A 123 27.29 2.39 -9.20
C LEU A 123 26.98 1.68 -10.52
N ILE A 124 25.92 2.10 -11.23
CA ILE A 124 25.44 1.43 -12.46
C ILE A 124 25.13 2.40 -13.62
N GLY A 125 25.59 3.65 -13.52
CA GLY A 125 25.45 4.68 -14.56
C GLY A 125 24.12 5.45 -14.48
N ALA A 126 24.17 6.75 -14.71
CA ALA A 126 22.97 7.58 -14.86
C ALA A 126 22.27 7.26 -16.19
N SER A 127 21.00 6.86 -16.14
CA SER A 127 20.17 6.58 -17.33
C SER A 127 18.68 6.62 -17.00
N ASP A 128 17.83 6.72 -18.04
CA ASP A 128 16.38 6.56 -17.94
C ASP A 128 15.93 5.25 -17.27
N PHE A 129 16.71 4.17 -17.42
CA PHE A 129 16.49 2.91 -16.72
C PHE A 129 16.81 3.06 -15.23
N THR A 130 18.03 3.51 -14.90
CA THR A 130 18.54 3.63 -13.53
C THR A 130 17.69 4.58 -12.71
N ALA A 131 17.29 5.71 -13.28
CA ALA A 131 16.51 6.74 -12.61
C ALA A 131 15.12 6.25 -12.17
N ARG A 132 14.47 5.44 -13.02
CA ARG A 132 13.15 4.84 -12.74
C ARG A 132 13.23 3.60 -11.84
N LEU A 133 14.41 3.00 -11.68
CA LEU A 133 14.62 1.74 -10.98
C LEU A 133 14.01 1.70 -9.57
N PRO A 134 14.13 2.73 -8.70
CA PRO A 134 13.52 2.70 -7.37
C PRO A 134 11.99 2.56 -7.40
N VAL A 135 11.33 3.28 -8.32
CA VAL A 135 9.86 3.23 -8.46
C VAL A 135 9.42 1.89 -9.05
N ALA A 136 10.16 1.37 -10.04
CA ALA A 136 9.86 0.09 -10.68
C ALA A 136 10.03 -1.09 -9.71
N VAL A 137 11.04 -1.04 -8.82
CA VAL A 137 11.26 -2.05 -7.78
C VAL A 137 10.15 -2.00 -6.73
N VAL A 138 9.88 -0.85 -6.09
CA VAL A 138 8.83 -0.76 -5.06
C VAL A 138 7.44 -1.07 -5.64
N GLY A 139 7.14 -0.53 -6.83
CA GLY A 139 5.90 -0.83 -7.55
C GLY A 139 5.77 -2.29 -8.00
N GLY A 140 6.89 -2.99 -8.22
CA GLY A 140 6.94 -4.43 -8.54
C GLY A 140 6.84 -5.33 -7.31
N LEU A 141 7.21 -4.84 -6.13
CA LEU A 141 7.08 -5.53 -4.85
C LEU A 141 5.69 -5.37 -4.21
N LEU A 142 4.86 -4.43 -4.69
CA LEU A 142 3.46 -4.24 -4.26
C LEU A 142 2.66 -5.55 -4.07
N PRO A 143 2.70 -6.56 -4.96
CA PRO A 143 1.91 -7.79 -4.81
C PRO A 143 2.27 -8.61 -3.57
N ALA A 144 3.53 -8.54 -3.10
CA ALA A 144 3.95 -9.23 -1.87
C ALA A 144 3.30 -8.66 -0.61
N VAL A 145 2.82 -7.40 -0.65
CA VAL A 145 2.09 -6.77 0.47
C VAL A 145 0.79 -7.53 0.77
N ALA A 146 0.20 -8.25 -0.19
CA ALA A 146 -0.94 -9.13 0.04
C ALA A 146 -0.68 -10.15 1.17
N LEU A 147 0.54 -10.68 1.29
CA LEU A 147 0.93 -11.65 2.32
C LEU A 147 0.87 -11.09 3.75
N LEU A 148 0.79 -9.77 3.92
CA LEU A 148 0.61 -9.14 5.23
C LEU A 148 -0.83 -9.24 5.74
N PHE A 149 -1.81 -9.51 4.86
CA PHE A 149 -3.24 -9.65 5.22
C PHE A 149 -3.68 -11.12 5.33
N ARG A 150 -2.75 -12.08 5.30
CA ARG A 150 -3.01 -13.54 5.19
C ARG A 150 -3.80 -14.19 6.34
N GLU A 151 -4.01 -13.48 7.45
CA GLU A 151 -4.85 -13.96 8.57
C GLU A 151 -6.30 -13.46 8.45
N HIS A 152 -6.56 -12.53 7.52
CA HIS A 152 -7.86 -11.87 7.26
C HIS A 152 -8.43 -12.14 5.87
N LEU A 153 -7.57 -12.56 4.93
CA LEU A 153 -7.93 -12.89 3.55
C LEU A 153 -7.67 -14.37 3.27
N ASP A 154 -8.59 -15.01 2.55
CA ASP A 154 -8.46 -16.41 2.14
C ASP A 154 -7.44 -16.60 1.00
N ARG A 155 -7.25 -17.85 0.56
CA ARG A 155 -6.30 -18.18 -0.51
C ARG A 155 -6.65 -17.53 -1.85
N ALA A 156 -7.92 -17.45 -2.22
CA ALA A 156 -8.37 -16.85 -3.47
C ALA A 156 -8.26 -15.32 -3.40
N GLU A 157 -8.65 -14.71 -2.28
CA GLU A 157 -8.56 -13.27 -2.03
C GLU A 157 -7.10 -12.78 -2.04
N LEU A 158 -6.18 -13.51 -1.39
CA LEU A 158 -4.74 -13.22 -1.43
C LEU A 158 -4.17 -13.24 -2.86
N VAL A 159 -4.57 -14.23 -3.66
CA VAL A 159 -4.13 -14.35 -5.06
C VAL A 159 -4.78 -13.27 -5.92
N ALA A 160 -6.06 -12.97 -5.74
CA ALA A 160 -6.76 -11.91 -6.46
C ALA A 160 -6.16 -10.52 -6.17
N LEU A 161 -5.87 -10.22 -4.90
CA LEU A 161 -5.19 -8.98 -4.49
C LEU A 161 -3.79 -8.88 -5.10
N ALA A 162 -3.01 -9.96 -5.05
CA ALA A 162 -1.69 -9.99 -5.67
C ALA A 162 -1.75 -9.80 -7.19
N LEU A 163 -2.68 -10.44 -7.90
CA LEU A 163 -2.88 -10.27 -9.34
C LEU A 163 -3.34 -8.85 -9.70
N PHE A 164 -4.26 -8.27 -8.93
CA PHE A 164 -4.71 -6.88 -9.10
C PHE A 164 -3.53 -5.89 -8.97
N LEU A 165 -2.75 -5.99 -7.88
CA LEU A 165 -1.58 -5.14 -7.66
C LEU A 165 -0.49 -5.36 -8.73
N SER A 166 -0.40 -6.56 -9.29
CA SER A 166 0.57 -6.91 -10.34
C SER A 166 0.23 -6.29 -11.69
N PHE A 167 -1.02 -6.42 -12.13
CA PHE A 167 -1.42 -6.24 -13.53
C PHE A 167 -2.44 -5.12 -13.77
N ASN A 168 -2.90 -4.41 -12.74
CA ASN A 168 -3.64 -3.16 -12.92
C ASN A 168 -2.82 -2.18 -13.76
N SER A 169 -3.39 -1.73 -14.89
CA SER A 169 -2.70 -0.93 -15.90
C SER A 169 -2.19 0.41 -15.36
N VAL A 170 -2.92 1.04 -14.43
CA VAL A 170 -2.53 2.30 -13.79
C VAL A 170 -1.31 2.08 -12.89
N LEU A 171 -1.31 1.00 -12.09
CA LEU A 171 -0.16 0.64 -11.25
C LEU A 171 1.06 0.24 -12.08
N VAL A 172 0.90 -0.51 -13.17
CA VAL A 172 1.99 -0.87 -14.10
C VAL A 172 2.56 0.37 -14.80
N TYR A 173 1.70 1.31 -15.24
CA TYR A 173 2.14 2.54 -15.89
C TYR A 173 2.93 3.45 -14.94
N TYR A 174 2.34 3.83 -13.80
CA TYR A 174 2.96 4.80 -12.89
C TYR A 174 4.13 4.22 -12.07
N SER A 175 4.27 2.89 -11.95
CA SER A 175 5.50 2.30 -11.42
C SER A 175 6.68 2.34 -12.41
N ARG A 176 6.43 2.56 -13.70
CA ARG A 176 7.44 2.71 -14.76
C ARG A 176 7.73 4.19 -15.08
N PHE A 177 7.55 5.05 -14.09
CA PHE A 177 7.66 6.50 -14.19
C PHE A 177 8.34 7.03 -12.93
N MET A 178 9.37 7.87 -13.04
CA MET A 178 10.13 8.36 -11.87
C MET A 178 9.32 9.43 -11.10
N ARG A 179 8.31 8.99 -10.35
CA ARG A 179 7.46 9.83 -9.52
C ARG A 179 7.12 9.22 -8.17
N SER A 180 6.92 10.11 -7.21
CA SER A 180 6.61 9.81 -5.82
C SER A 180 5.31 9.06 -5.60
N ASP A 181 4.36 9.11 -6.53
CA ASP A 181 2.97 8.73 -6.26
C ASP A 181 2.78 7.22 -6.00
N VAL A 182 3.46 6.35 -6.76
CA VAL A 182 3.43 4.89 -6.52
C VAL A 182 4.40 4.45 -5.42
N LEU A 183 5.53 5.14 -5.25
CA LEU A 183 6.43 4.93 -4.10
C LEU A 183 5.66 5.19 -2.78
N LEU A 184 4.94 6.32 -2.69
CA LEU A 184 4.14 6.69 -1.53
C LEU A 184 3.07 5.62 -1.26
N ALA A 185 2.30 5.25 -2.29
CA ALA A 185 1.25 4.26 -2.15
C ALA A 185 1.81 2.91 -1.67
N GLY A 186 2.96 2.46 -2.20
CA GLY A 186 3.60 1.21 -1.81
C GLY A 186 4.19 1.23 -0.40
N PHE A 187 4.86 2.32 -0.02
CA PHE A 187 5.39 2.47 1.34
C PHE A 187 4.27 2.55 2.38
N MET A 188 3.23 3.36 2.14
CA MET A 188 2.12 3.50 3.08
C MET A 188 1.24 2.23 3.13
N PHE A 189 0.94 1.59 1.99
CA PHE A 189 0.17 0.33 2.00
C PHE A 189 0.96 -0.82 2.65
N GLY A 190 2.29 -0.88 2.42
CA GLY A 190 3.19 -1.78 3.13
C GLY A 190 3.19 -1.52 4.64
N ALA A 191 3.31 -0.26 5.06
CA ALA A 191 3.24 0.14 6.48
C ALA A 191 1.88 -0.25 7.12
N PHE A 192 0.77 -0.05 6.41
CA PHE A 192 -0.55 -0.47 6.87
C PHE A 192 -0.66 -2.00 7.03
N GLY A 193 -0.15 -2.78 6.06
CA GLY A 193 -0.08 -4.23 6.18
C GLY A 193 0.77 -4.68 7.37
N LEU A 194 1.90 -4.01 7.65
CA LEU A 194 2.71 -4.29 8.83
C LEU A 194 1.99 -3.89 10.14
N LEU A 195 1.16 -2.83 10.12
CA LEU A 195 0.33 -2.45 11.26
C LEU A 195 -0.75 -3.50 11.57
N VAL A 196 -1.36 -4.10 10.54
CA VAL A 196 -2.27 -5.26 10.69
C VAL A 196 -1.49 -6.46 11.25
N ARG A 197 -0.31 -6.79 10.71
CA ARG A 197 0.54 -7.86 11.24
C ARG A 197 0.93 -7.66 12.71
N PHE A 198 1.19 -6.41 13.12
CA PHE A 198 1.41 -6.06 14.52
C PHE A 198 0.16 -6.27 15.38
N TYR A 199 -1.02 -5.86 14.90
CA TYR A 199 -2.30 -6.10 15.58
C TYR A 199 -2.60 -7.60 15.78
N ASP A 200 -2.32 -8.42 14.77
CA ASP A 200 -2.55 -9.88 14.78
C ASP A 200 -1.63 -10.61 15.76
N THR A 201 -0.32 -10.38 15.61
CA THR A 201 0.72 -11.20 16.26
C THR A 201 1.27 -10.61 17.54
N ARG A 202 1.15 -9.28 17.70
CA ARG A 202 1.83 -8.48 18.71
C ARG A 202 3.37 -8.50 18.65
N ASP A 203 3.97 -9.03 17.58
CA ASP A 203 5.43 -8.96 17.38
C ASP A 203 5.83 -7.50 17.05
N VAL A 204 6.51 -6.86 18.01
CA VAL A 204 6.96 -5.47 17.94
C VAL A 204 7.90 -5.19 16.77
N ARG A 205 8.53 -6.21 16.16
CA ARG A 205 9.32 -6.06 14.91
C ARG A 205 8.50 -5.43 13.79
N TYR A 206 7.21 -5.76 13.70
CA TYR A 206 6.32 -5.18 12.70
C TYR A 206 6.10 -3.68 12.94
N LEU A 207 6.06 -3.22 14.20
CA LEU A 207 5.92 -1.79 14.55
C LEU A 207 7.15 -0.96 14.12
N TYR A 208 8.37 -1.50 14.25
CA TYR A 208 9.57 -0.87 13.68
C TYR A 208 9.55 -0.85 12.15
N GLY A 209 9.00 -1.89 11.51
CA GLY A 209 8.76 -1.91 10.07
C GLY A 209 7.76 -0.85 9.60
N VAL A 210 6.68 -0.61 10.37
CA VAL A 210 5.74 0.50 10.14
C VAL A 210 6.48 1.83 10.19
N ALA A 211 7.34 2.05 11.19
CA ALA A 211 8.12 3.29 11.32
C ALA A 211 9.06 3.55 10.12
N VAL A 212 9.79 2.54 9.65
CA VAL A 212 10.69 2.67 8.49
C VAL A 212 9.90 2.95 7.20
N LEU A 213 8.86 2.16 6.93
CA LEU A 213 8.06 2.33 5.70
C LEU A 213 7.26 3.64 5.71
N ALA A 214 6.67 4.04 6.84
CA ALA A 214 6.02 5.35 6.97
C ALA A 214 7.04 6.50 6.76
N GLY A 215 8.25 6.38 7.33
CA GLY A 215 9.32 7.36 7.13
C GLY A 215 9.70 7.52 5.65
N PHE A 216 9.82 6.42 4.90
CA PHE A 216 10.03 6.45 3.45
C PHE A 216 8.82 6.99 2.68
N GLY A 217 7.59 6.75 3.14
CA GLY A 217 6.37 7.32 2.58
C GLY A 217 6.36 8.85 2.68
N PHE A 218 6.59 9.40 3.88
CA PHE A 218 6.73 10.85 4.08
C PHE A 218 7.89 11.42 3.25
N ALA A 219 9.08 10.82 3.33
CA ALA A 219 10.24 11.20 2.52
C ALA A 219 10.07 11.01 1.00
N THR A 220 8.96 10.44 0.55
CA THR A 220 8.59 10.35 -0.85
C THR A 220 7.67 11.50 -1.26
N LYS A 221 6.65 11.83 -0.45
CA LYS A 221 5.71 12.95 -0.68
C LYS A 221 4.92 13.28 0.58
N GLU A 222 4.73 14.58 0.85
CA GLU A 222 4.02 15.14 2.01
C GLU A 222 2.58 14.60 2.16
N ASN A 223 1.94 14.21 1.05
CA ASN A 223 0.65 13.53 1.00
C ASN A 223 0.58 12.24 1.86
N ALA A 224 1.69 11.70 2.37
CA ALA A 224 1.70 10.64 3.38
C ALA A 224 0.85 10.96 4.61
N LEU A 225 0.73 12.23 5.00
CA LEU A 225 -0.15 12.65 6.09
C LEU A 225 -1.63 12.27 5.81
N VAL A 226 -2.07 12.32 4.56
CA VAL A 226 -3.44 11.95 4.16
C VAL A 226 -3.69 10.46 4.43
N TYR A 227 -2.72 9.58 4.15
CA TYR A 227 -2.85 8.15 4.46
C TYR A 227 -2.99 7.91 5.96
N ALA A 228 -2.15 8.57 6.79
CA ALA A 228 -2.24 8.45 8.24
C ALA A 228 -3.59 8.96 8.78
N LEU A 229 -4.08 10.10 8.29
CA LEU A 229 -5.41 10.62 8.62
C LEU A 229 -6.54 9.68 8.17
N THR A 230 -6.43 9.05 6.99
CA THR A 230 -7.39 8.05 6.52
C THR A 230 -7.42 6.82 7.43
N TRP A 231 -6.27 6.33 7.90
CA TRP A 231 -6.23 5.20 8.84
C TRP A 231 -6.85 5.56 10.19
N LEU A 232 -6.52 6.73 10.74
CA LEU A 232 -7.12 7.23 11.98
C LEU A 232 -8.65 7.39 11.86
N GLY A 233 -9.13 7.95 10.74
CA GLY A 233 -10.56 8.08 10.45
C GLY A 233 -11.27 6.74 10.33
N ALA A 234 -10.69 5.78 9.59
CA ALA A 234 -11.22 4.42 9.46
C ALA A 234 -11.24 3.68 10.80
N THR A 235 -10.19 3.79 11.61
CA THR A 235 -10.15 3.25 12.97
C THR A 235 -11.19 3.92 13.87
N GLY A 236 -11.44 5.22 13.72
CA GLY A 236 -12.52 5.94 14.40
C GLY A 236 -13.91 5.39 14.06
N LEU A 237 -14.21 5.17 12.78
CA LEU A 237 -15.47 4.56 12.34
C LEU A 237 -15.64 3.12 12.83
N LEU A 238 -14.57 2.33 12.86
CA LEU A 238 -14.59 0.97 13.41
C LEU A 238 -14.79 0.99 14.95
N ALA A 239 -14.19 1.94 15.66
CA ALA A 239 -14.37 2.11 17.09
C ALA A 239 -15.81 2.55 17.43
N ASP A 240 -16.37 3.50 16.67
CA ASP A 240 -17.77 3.92 16.78
C ASP A 240 -18.73 2.74 16.56
N GLN A 241 -18.57 2.00 15.46
CA GLN A 241 -19.37 0.81 15.17
C GLN A 241 -19.24 -0.27 16.26
N ALA A 242 -18.07 -0.41 16.88
CA ALA A 242 -17.84 -1.33 18.00
C ALA A 242 -18.53 -0.85 19.30
N LEU A 243 -18.54 0.46 19.56
CA LEU A 243 -19.23 1.07 20.72
C LEU A 243 -20.75 0.95 20.60
N PHE A 244 -21.30 1.04 19.39
CA PHE A 244 -22.73 0.80 19.12
C PHE A 244 -23.10 -0.69 18.96
N ARG A 245 -22.13 -1.62 18.88
CA ARG A 245 -22.37 -3.08 18.83
C ARG A 245 -22.24 -3.76 20.21
N PRO A 246 -23.23 -3.58 21.09
CA PRO A 246 -23.65 -4.73 21.91
C PRO A 246 -25.16 -4.83 22.15
N ARG A 247 -25.74 -6.02 21.90
CA ARG A 247 -27.07 -6.41 22.40
C ARG A 247 -27.12 -6.60 23.94
N ARG A 248 -26.17 -6.04 24.69
CA ARG A 248 -25.87 -6.39 26.10
C ARG A 248 -25.53 -5.21 27.02
N TYR A 249 -25.30 -4.01 26.47
CA TYR A 249 -25.05 -2.78 27.23
C TYR A 249 -25.91 -1.64 26.67
N ARG A 250 -26.25 -0.64 27.50
CA ARG A 250 -27.15 0.46 27.10
C ARG A 250 -26.44 1.64 26.44
N ALA A 251 -25.15 1.84 26.73
CA ALA A 251 -24.33 2.88 26.10
C ALA A 251 -22.88 2.41 25.87
N GLY A 252 -22.19 2.98 24.87
CA GLY A 252 -20.79 2.66 24.57
C GLY A 252 -19.83 2.94 25.73
N VAL A 253 -20.15 3.90 26.61
CA VAL A 253 -19.37 4.17 27.84
C VAL A 253 -19.35 2.99 28.81
N ASP A 254 -20.38 2.14 28.81
CA ASP A 254 -20.43 0.95 29.66
C ASP A 254 -19.53 -0.16 29.10
N VAL A 255 -19.39 -0.24 27.77
CA VAL A 255 -18.43 -1.12 27.08
C VAL A 255 -16.99 -0.71 27.44
N LEU A 256 -16.69 0.60 27.40
CA LEU A 256 -15.38 1.12 27.79
C LEU A 256 -15.07 0.88 29.27
N ARG A 257 -16.05 1.08 30.17
CA ARG A 257 -15.90 0.76 31.60
C ARG A 257 -15.66 -0.73 31.84
N ALA A 258 -16.39 -1.61 31.14
CA ALA A 258 -16.20 -3.05 31.24
C ALA A 258 -14.81 -3.49 30.76
N ARG A 259 -14.36 -2.99 29.59
CA ARG A 259 -13.00 -3.22 29.08
C ARG A 259 -11.93 -2.68 30.01
N TYR A 260 -12.12 -1.48 30.58
CA TYR A 260 -11.17 -0.94 31.54
C TYR A 260 -11.08 -1.80 32.81
N ALA A 261 -12.23 -2.26 33.36
CA ALA A 261 -12.26 -3.15 34.51
C ALA A 261 -11.59 -4.51 34.24
N GLU A 262 -11.78 -5.07 33.03
CA GLU A 262 -11.14 -6.30 32.54
C GLU A 262 -9.61 -6.18 32.45
N TYR A 263 -9.10 -5.07 31.88
CA TYR A 263 -7.67 -4.93 31.59
C TYR A 263 -6.86 -4.18 32.65
N ARG A 264 -7.46 -3.38 33.55
CA ARG A 264 -6.71 -2.50 34.49
C ARG A 264 -5.63 -3.19 35.31
N GLY A 265 -5.85 -4.45 35.71
CA GLY A 265 -4.85 -5.23 36.47
C GLY A 265 -3.61 -5.59 35.67
N ARG A 266 -3.74 -5.71 34.33
CA ARG A 266 -2.65 -6.05 33.41
C ARG A 266 -2.05 -4.84 32.70
N LEU A 267 -2.75 -3.70 32.68
CA LEU A 267 -2.24 -2.46 32.07
C LEU A 267 -0.92 -2.02 32.70
N GLY A 268 -0.73 -2.15 34.01
CA GLY A 268 0.52 -1.75 34.68
C GLY A 268 1.75 -2.53 34.21
N GLU A 269 1.60 -3.81 33.89
CA GLU A 269 2.67 -4.68 33.39
C GLU A 269 2.91 -4.49 31.89
N VAL A 270 1.81 -4.36 31.13
CA VAL A 270 1.81 -4.44 29.67
C VAL A 270 2.07 -3.08 29.01
N LEU A 271 1.54 -1.99 29.57
CA LEU A 271 1.63 -0.66 28.98
C LEU A 271 3.07 -0.14 28.86
N PRO A 272 3.97 -0.26 29.87
CA PRO A 272 5.34 0.23 29.77
C PRO A 272 6.13 -0.41 28.62
N HIS A 273 5.90 -1.70 28.36
CA HIS A 273 6.55 -2.43 27.26
C HIS A 273 6.14 -1.89 25.89
N TYR A 274 4.82 -1.75 25.63
CA TYR A 274 4.34 -1.20 24.37
C TYR A 274 4.64 0.30 24.21
N VAL A 275 4.63 1.08 25.29
CA VAL A 275 5.06 2.50 25.27
C VAL A 275 6.53 2.61 24.93
N GLY A 276 7.40 1.78 25.52
CA GLY A 276 8.83 1.74 25.18
C GLY A 276 9.08 1.41 23.71
N HIS A 277 8.36 0.42 23.16
CA HIS A 277 8.44 0.09 21.73
C HIS A 277 7.81 1.16 20.81
N ALA A 278 6.75 1.85 21.24
CA ALA A 278 6.17 2.97 20.50
C ALA A 278 7.13 4.18 20.46
N VAL A 279 7.79 4.50 21.57
CA VAL A 279 8.85 5.53 21.62
C VAL A 279 10.05 5.14 20.76
N GLY A 280 10.48 3.87 20.81
CA GLY A 280 11.54 3.36 19.95
C GLY A 280 11.18 3.39 18.45
N ALA A 281 9.94 3.05 18.09
CA ALA A 281 9.45 3.15 16.72
C ALA A 281 9.34 4.61 16.25
N LEU A 282 8.87 5.52 17.12
CA LEU A 282 8.87 6.97 16.85
C LEU A 282 10.30 7.49 16.63
N ALA A 283 11.27 7.07 17.43
CA ALA A 283 12.68 7.43 17.26
C ALA A 283 13.24 6.93 15.91
N VAL A 284 12.88 5.71 15.47
CA VAL A 284 13.26 5.19 14.14
C VAL A 284 12.58 5.97 13.00
N PHE A 285 11.30 6.30 13.14
CA PHE A 285 10.58 7.14 12.16
C PHE A 285 11.23 8.53 12.03
N LEU A 286 11.49 9.19 13.16
CA LEU A 286 12.15 10.49 13.20
C LEU A 286 13.58 10.42 12.64
N PHE A 287 14.35 9.36 12.95
CA PHE A 287 15.67 9.15 12.35
C PHE A 287 15.61 9.02 10.82
N VAL A 288 14.63 8.29 10.28
CA VAL A 288 14.43 8.18 8.82
C VAL A 288 14.05 9.54 8.21
N LEU A 289 13.19 10.33 8.87
CA LEU A 289 12.89 11.69 8.41
C LEU A 289 14.12 12.60 8.42
N VAL A 290 14.85 12.67 9.54
CA VAL A 290 16.04 13.53 9.67
C VAL A 290 17.13 13.10 8.67
N PHE A 291 17.32 11.79 8.46
CA PHE A 291 18.23 11.29 7.43
C PHE A 291 17.83 11.76 6.03
N MET A 292 16.54 11.69 5.68
CA MET A 292 16.07 12.04 4.35
C MET A 292 15.99 13.56 4.10
N TYR A 293 15.62 14.35 5.11
CA TYR A 293 15.35 15.78 4.94
C TYR A 293 16.50 16.71 5.31
N ALA A 294 17.43 16.32 6.19
CA ALA A 294 18.51 17.22 6.62
C ALA A 294 19.48 17.55 5.48
N ASP A 295 19.97 18.80 5.49
CA ASP A 295 20.96 19.29 4.53
C ASP A 295 22.27 18.49 4.54
N ARG A 296 22.99 18.52 3.41
CA ARG A 296 24.29 17.87 3.19
C ARG A 296 25.19 18.81 2.41
N GLY A 297 26.51 18.73 2.64
CA GLY A 297 27.48 19.67 2.05
C GLY A 297 27.15 21.10 2.47
N ALA A 298 27.25 22.06 1.54
CA ALA A 298 26.93 23.46 1.81
C ALA A 298 25.43 23.80 1.72
N GLY A 299 24.55 22.80 1.79
CA GLY A 299 23.10 22.97 1.87
C GLY A 299 22.54 23.87 0.76
N MET A 300 21.73 24.85 1.15
CA MET A 300 21.17 25.87 0.25
C MET A 300 22.24 26.68 -0.53
N ALA A 301 23.41 26.96 0.06
CA ALA A 301 24.50 27.66 -0.63
C ALA A 301 25.24 26.75 -1.63
N GLY A 302 25.38 25.47 -1.29
CA GLY A 302 26.01 24.47 -2.14
C GLY A 302 25.21 24.09 -3.40
N ILE A 303 23.91 24.42 -3.45
CA ILE A 303 23.07 24.10 -4.62
C ILE A 303 22.70 25.31 -5.50
N ARG A 304 22.98 26.55 -5.07
CA ARG A 304 22.78 27.75 -5.90
C ARG A 304 23.93 27.91 -6.91
N ALA A 305 23.86 28.91 -7.78
CA ALA A 305 24.91 29.19 -8.77
C ALA A 305 25.61 30.53 -8.46
N PRO A 306 26.95 30.57 -8.33
CA PRO A 306 27.87 29.43 -8.28
C PRO A 306 27.69 28.59 -7.01
N PRO A 307 27.89 27.26 -7.05
CA PRO A 307 27.73 26.39 -5.88
C PRO A 307 28.89 26.55 -4.90
N ALA A 308 28.58 26.79 -3.63
CA ALA A 308 29.58 26.76 -2.56
C ALA A 308 30.14 25.33 -2.36
N PRO A 309 31.45 25.16 -2.11
CA PRO A 309 32.03 23.85 -1.88
C PRO A 309 31.48 23.21 -0.59
N PRO A 310 31.31 21.87 -0.51
CA PRO A 310 30.77 21.19 0.67
C PRO A 310 31.44 21.51 2.01
N SER A 311 32.69 21.98 2.02
CA SER A 311 33.45 22.42 3.18
C SER A 311 32.98 23.75 3.80
N GLU A 312 32.15 24.52 3.10
CA GLU A 312 31.56 25.78 3.60
C GLU A 312 30.18 25.56 4.23
N GLY A 313 29.71 24.32 4.33
CA GLY A 313 28.48 23.97 5.04
C GLY A 313 28.61 24.17 6.55
N SER A 314 27.70 24.96 7.12
CA SER A 314 27.66 25.23 8.56
C SER A 314 27.08 24.08 9.38
N VAL A 315 26.15 23.30 8.81
CA VAL A 315 25.50 22.16 9.47
C VAL A 315 25.07 21.12 8.43
N GLY A 316 25.53 19.88 8.58
CA GLY A 316 25.00 18.72 7.86
C GLY A 316 24.30 17.73 8.79
N PHE A 317 23.75 16.67 8.21
CA PHE A 317 23.16 15.54 8.96
C PHE A 317 24.08 14.94 10.05
N TRP A 318 25.40 14.96 9.85
CA TRP A 318 26.34 14.40 10.83
C TRP A 318 26.51 15.31 12.05
N GLU A 319 26.53 16.63 11.87
CA GLU A 319 26.51 17.63 12.93
C GLU A 319 25.19 17.54 13.72
N VAL A 320 24.05 17.32 13.05
CA VAL A 320 22.74 17.10 13.69
C VAL A 320 22.74 15.84 14.56
N LEU A 321 23.37 14.75 14.13
CA LEU A 321 23.54 13.55 14.95
C LEU A 321 24.53 13.75 16.11
N ALA A 322 25.58 14.54 15.91
CA ALA A 322 26.58 14.86 16.93
C ALA A 322 26.06 15.84 17.99
N SER A 323 25.11 16.72 17.63
CA SER A 323 24.49 17.71 18.51
C SER A 323 22.95 17.67 18.43
N PRO A 324 22.29 16.65 19.01
CA PRO A 324 20.83 16.51 18.93
C PRO A 324 20.02 17.68 19.50
N LEU A 325 20.63 18.47 20.39
CA LEU A 325 19.99 19.66 20.98
C LEU A 325 19.99 20.88 20.04
N GLY A 326 20.84 20.91 19.00
CA GLY A 326 20.81 21.94 17.96
C GLY A 326 19.68 21.74 16.93
N PHE A 327 19.11 20.53 16.86
CA PHE A 327 18.12 20.13 15.86
C PHE A 327 16.94 21.11 15.66
N PRO A 328 16.33 21.73 16.69
CA PRO A 328 15.24 22.68 16.48
C PRO A 328 15.64 23.92 15.68
N GLY A 329 16.87 24.42 15.85
CA GLY A 329 17.41 25.53 15.06
C GLY A 329 17.66 25.11 13.61
N HIS A 330 18.33 23.98 13.41
CA HIS A 330 18.66 23.48 12.07
C HIS A 330 17.40 23.11 11.25
N ALA A 331 16.37 22.57 11.90
CA ALA A 331 15.07 22.33 11.29
C ALA A 331 14.35 23.64 10.94
N TYR A 332 14.45 24.67 11.78
CA TYR A 332 13.92 26.01 11.49
C TYR A 332 14.64 26.65 10.30
N ASP A 333 15.97 26.61 10.25
CA ASP A 333 16.77 27.16 9.15
C ASP A 333 16.42 26.49 7.81
N THR A 334 16.31 25.15 7.80
CA THR A 334 15.90 24.37 6.61
C THR A 334 14.48 24.74 6.16
N LEU A 335 13.53 24.89 7.10
CA LEU A 335 12.15 25.26 6.78
C LEU A 335 12.03 26.68 6.26
N VAL A 336 12.72 27.65 6.88
CA VAL A 336 12.72 29.06 6.48
C VAL A 336 13.39 29.25 5.12
N ALA A 337 14.51 28.56 4.87
CA ALA A 337 15.14 28.54 3.55
C ALA A 337 14.19 28.01 2.48
N ALA A 338 13.45 26.93 2.76
CA ALA A 338 12.48 26.35 1.84
C ALA A 338 11.25 27.25 1.60
N THR A 339 10.77 28.01 2.59
CA THR A 339 9.62 28.92 2.41
C THR A 339 9.96 30.22 1.67
N ASN A 340 11.24 30.62 1.64
CA ASN A 340 11.69 31.87 1.02
C ASN A 340 12.00 31.76 -0.49
N GLU A 341 11.62 30.66 -1.16
CA GLU A 341 11.70 30.47 -2.61
C GLU A 341 10.30 30.36 -3.28
N ALA A 342 9.26 30.95 -2.66
CA ALA A 342 7.88 30.99 -3.15
C ALA A 342 7.47 32.38 -3.66
#